data_AF-A0A2V5TSL2-F1
#
_entry.id   AF-A0A2V5TSL2-F1
#
_cell.length_a   1.000
_cell.length_b   1.000
_cell.length_c   1.000
_cell.angle_alpha   90.00
_cell.angle_beta   90.00
_cell.angle_gamma   90.00
#
_symmetry.space_group_name_H-M   'P 1'
#
loop_
_entity.id
_entity.type
_entity.pdbx_description
1 polymer ?
#
loop_
_entity_poly.entity_id
_entity_poly.type
_entity_poly.pdbx_seq_one_letter_code
_entity_poly.pdbx_strand_id
1 'polypeptide(L)'
;MLERIPYRGWNTAYRLSNGTVELIVLADVGPRIISYRFIGGENQLHEVEADTGQLGRSDFRLYGGHRLWVSPELESTYFPDNVPVEVS
;
A
#
# COMPACT_ATOMS: atom_id res chain seq x y z
N MET A 1 -14.51 -7.80 -7.30
CA MET A 1 -13.51 -7.88 -8.38
C MET A 1 -12.12 -7.82 -7.78
N LEU A 2 -11.19 -8.65 -8.25
CA LEU A 2 -9.76 -8.60 -7.91
C LEU A 2 -8.99 -8.58 -9.24
N GLU A 3 -8.10 -7.61 -9.42
CA GLU A 3 -7.32 -7.44 -10.64
C GLU A 3 -5.90 -7.00 -10.30
N ARG A 4 -4.90 -7.66 -10.91
CA ARG A 4 -3.50 -7.23 -10.79
C ARG A 4 -3.24 -6.11 -11.79
N ILE A 5 -2.72 -4.98 -11.31
CA ILE A 5 -2.46 -3.78 -12.11
C ILE A 5 -1.09 -3.17 -11.76
N PRO A 6 -0.44 -2.45 -12.68
CA PRO A 6 0.56 -1.46 -12.29
C PRO A 6 -0.14 -0.27 -11.62
N TYR A 7 0.51 0.34 -10.62
CA TYR A 7 0.01 1.52 -9.94
C TYR A 7 1.15 2.47 -9.63
N ARG A 8 1.12 3.69 -10.18
CA ARG A 8 2.04 4.79 -9.83
C ARG A 8 3.51 4.35 -9.66
N GLY A 9 4.06 3.61 -10.63
CA GLY A 9 5.46 3.15 -10.62
C GLY A 9 5.71 1.81 -9.90
N TRP A 10 4.77 1.30 -9.11
CA TRP A 10 4.77 -0.09 -8.67
C TRP A 10 4.21 -0.99 -9.77
N ASN A 11 4.90 -2.09 -10.05
CA ASN A 11 4.56 -3.04 -11.11
C ASN A 11 3.53 -4.08 -10.65
N THR A 12 3.49 -4.35 -9.35
CA THR A 12 2.59 -5.35 -8.74
C THR A 12 1.74 -4.69 -7.66
N ALA A 13 0.56 -4.25 -8.08
CA ALA A 13 -0.52 -3.86 -7.19
C ALA A 13 -1.79 -4.65 -7.52
N TYR A 14 -2.74 -4.65 -6.60
CA TYR A 14 -4.03 -5.31 -6.75
C TYR A 14 -5.13 -4.29 -6.53
N ARG A 15 -6.01 -4.18 -7.52
CA ARG A 15 -7.26 -3.44 -7.42
C ARG A 15 -8.35 -4.38 -6.92
N LEU A 16 -8.94 -4.06 -5.77
CA LEU A 16 -10.07 -4.78 -5.21
C LEU A 16 -11.30 -3.88 -5.20
N SER A 17 -12.46 -4.41 -5.54
CA SER A 17 -13.72 -3.68 -5.38
C SER A 17 -14.89 -4.61 -5.03
N ASN A 18 -15.80 -4.10 -4.20
CA ASN A 18 -17.08 -4.72 -3.88
C ASN A 18 -18.29 -3.98 -4.50
N GLY A 19 -18.06 -3.02 -5.40
CA GLY A 19 -19.12 -2.19 -6.00
C GLY A 19 -19.51 -0.95 -5.19
N THR A 20 -19.08 -0.83 -3.93
CA THR A 20 -19.25 0.37 -3.10
C THR A 20 -17.93 1.11 -2.90
N VAL A 21 -16.85 0.35 -2.69
CA VAL A 21 -15.50 0.88 -2.52
C VAL A 21 -14.51 0.19 -3.45
N GLU A 22 -13.39 0.87 -3.69
CA GLU A 22 -12.20 0.35 -4.36
C GLU A 22 -10.97 0.51 -3.47
N LEU A 23 -10.14 -0.53 -3.43
CA LEU A 23 -8.84 -0.55 -2.78
C LEU A 23 -7.74 -0.72 -3.82
N ILE A 24 -6.61 -0.06 -3.59
CA ILE A 24 -5.34 -0.43 -4.20
C ILE A 24 -4.44 -1.01 -3.10
N VAL A 25 -3.98 -2.24 -3.30
CA VAL A 25 -3.09 -2.95 -2.39
C VAL A 25 -1.76 -3.19 -3.08
N LEU A 26 -0.67 -2.77 -2.48
CA LEU A 26 0.67 -2.98 -3.03
C LEU A 26 1.20 -4.37 -2.68
N ALA A 27 1.90 -4.98 -3.62
CA ALA A 27 2.60 -6.25 -3.43
C ALA A 27 4.12 -6.15 -3.69
N ASP A 28 4.60 -5.08 -4.34
CA ASP A 28 6.05 -4.84 -4.46
C ASP A 28 6.66 -4.32 -3.13
N VAL A 29 5.85 -3.67 -2.28
CA VAL A 29 6.18 -3.25 -0.91
C VAL A 29 4.94 -3.44 -0.02
N GLY A 30 5.11 -3.90 1.22
CA GLY A 30 4.03 -3.99 2.21
C GLY A 30 4.00 -5.29 3.03
N PRO A 31 2.79 -5.83 3.32
CA PRO A 31 1.50 -5.54 2.66
C PRO A 31 0.89 -4.20 3.07
N ARG A 32 0.36 -3.44 2.10
CA ARG A 32 -0.12 -2.07 2.31
C ARG A 32 -1.34 -1.76 1.45
N ILE A 33 -2.39 -1.21 2.06
CA ILE A 33 -3.51 -0.59 1.33
C ILE A 33 -3.10 0.85 1.05
N ILE A 34 -2.60 1.12 -0.16
CA ILE A 34 -2.10 2.47 -0.51
C ILE A 34 -3.26 3.45 -0.79
N SER A 35 -4.41 2.92 -1.22
CA SER A 35 -5.60 3.71 -1.54
C SER A 35 -6.87 3.02 -1.09
N TYR A 36 -7.80 3.77 -0.49
CA TYR A 36 -9.15 3.36 -0.14
C TYR A 36 -10.11 4.45 -0.60
N ARG A 37 -11.07 4.14 -1.48
CA ARG A 37 -12.04 5.14 -1.95
C ARG A 37 -13.42 4.57 -2.18
N PHE A 38 -14.44 5.41 -2.05
CA PHE A 38 -15.75 5.10 -2.63
C PHE A 38 -15.67 5.12 -4.16
N ILE A 39 -16.51 4.35 -4.84
CA ILE A 39 -16.57 4.38 -6.31
C ILE A 39 -16.90 5.81 -6.77
N GLY A 40 -16.04 6.38 -7.62
CA GLY A 40 -16.15 7.77 -8.10
C GLY A 40 -15.72 8.85 -7.11
N GLY A 41 -15.30 8.47 -5.89
CA GLY A 41 -14.83 9.38 -4.86
C GLY A 41 -13.31 9.49 -4.77
N GLU A 42 -12.85 10.34 -3.86
CA GLU A 42 -11.43 10.57 -3.58
C GLU A 42 -10.84 9.47 -2.69
N ASN A 43 -9.52 9.30 -2.77
CA ASN A 43 -8.77 8.47 -1.83
C ASN A 43 -8.90 9.04 -0.41
N GLN A 44 -9.31 8.19 0.53
CA GLN A 44 -9.45 8.52 1.95
C GLN A 44 -8.13 8.35 2.73
N LEU A 45 -7.11 7.79 2.08
CA LEU A 45 -5.76 7.64 2.62
C LEU A 45 -4.82 8.64 1.93
N HIS A 46 -3.77 9.05 2.63
CA HIS A 46 -2.73 9.88 2.06
C HIS A 46 -1.70 9.03 1.32
N GLU A 47 -1.27 9.44 0.13
CA GLU A 47 -0.15 8.86 -0.61
C GLU A 47 1.00 9.85 -0.59
N VAL A 48 2.20 9.38 -0.23
CA VAL A 48 3.40 10.23 -0.18
C VAL A 48 4.09 10.19 -1.53
N GLU A 49 3.83 11.23 -2.34
CA GLU A 49 4.31 11.33 -3.72
C GLU A 49 5.84 11.16 -3.88
N ALA A 50 6.62 11.58 -2.87
CA ALA A 50 8.07 11.45 -2.89
C ALA A 50 8.55 9.98 -2.85
N ASP A 51 7.76 9.08 -2.27
CA ASP A 51 8.10 7.66 -2.08
C ASP A 51 7.38 6.73 -3.09
N THR A 52 6.54 7.30 -3.94
CA THR A 52 5.78 6.59 -4.98
C THR A 52 6.68 5.79 -5.92
N GLY A 53 6.37 4.50 -6.10
CA GLY A 53 7.10 3.58 -6.98
C GLY A 53 8.50 3.15 -6.51
N GLN A 54 8.93 3.54 -5.30
CA GLN A 54 10.26 3.16 -4.81
C GLN A 54 10.30 1.73 -4.23
N LEU A 55 11.40 1.02 -4.48
CA LEU A 55 11.62 -0.39 -4.11
C LEU A 55 12.98 -0.60 -3.40
N GLY A 56 13.13 -1.73 -2.70
CA GLY A 56 14.44 -2.30 -2.36
C GLY A 56 15.26 -1.51 -1.33
N ARG A 57 14.59 -0.93 -0.35
CA ARG A 57 15.20 -0.08 0.69
C ARG A 57 15.20 -0.80 2.05
N SER A 58 16.26 -0.62 2.83
CA SER A 58 16.38 -1.20 4.18
C SER A 58 15.89 -0.26 5.28
N ASP A 59 15.69 1.01 4.98
CA ASP A 59 15.20 2.05 5.90
C ASP A 59 13.67 2.15 5.88
N PHE A 60 13.09 2.49 7.03
CA PHE A 60 11.66 2.75 7.17
C PHE A 60 11.22 3.91 6.29
N ARG A 61 10.07 3.75 5.61
CA ARG A 61 9.45 4.79 4.78
C ARG A 61 7.96 4.93 4.96
N LEU A 62 7.52 6.17 4.81
CA LEU A 62 6.12 6.54 4.82
C LEU A 62 5.61 6.64 3.39
N TYR A 63 5.32 5.52 2.72
CA TYR A 63 4.64 5.58 1.42
C TYR A 63 3.21 6.16 1.48
N GLY A 64 2.66 6.32 2.69
CA GLY A 64 1.25 6.61 2.93
C GLY A 64 0.39 5.35 3.01
N GLY A 65 -0.92 5.48 2.87
CA GLY A 65 -1.84 4.36 2.99
C GLY A 65 -1.96 3.80 4.41
N HIS A 66 -2.43 2.55 4.47
CA HIS A 66 -2.54 1.77 5.69
C HIS A 66 -1.58 0.59 5.66
N ARG A 67 -0.78 0.45 6.72
CA ARG A 67 0.23 -0.60 6.94
C ARG A 67 -0.09 -1.37 8.22
N LEU A 68 0.54 -2.53 8.38
CA LEU A 68 0.55 -3.22 9.66
C LEU A 68 1.27 -2.36 10.71
N TRP A 69 0.67 -2.31 11.90
CA TRP A 69 1.13 -1.52 13.04
C TRP A 69 0.78 -2.27 14.33
N VAL A 70 1.63 -2.15 15.35
CA VAL A 70 1.45 -2.81 16.65
C VAL A 70 1.56 -1.78 17.77
N SER A 71 0.70 -1.93 18.79
CA SER A 71 0.71 -1.16 20.04
C SER A 71 1.44 -1.92 21.16
N PRO A 72 2.17 -1.23 22.06
CA PRO A 72 2.50 0.20 22.03
C PRO A 72 3.50 0.52 20.90
N GLU A 73 3.68 1.81 20.61
CA GLU A 73 4.66 2.26 19.62
C GLU A 73 6.09 2.03 20.13
N LEU A 74 6.79 1.10 19.49
CA LEU A 74 8.15 0.69 19.81
C LEU A 74 9.00 0.68 18.54
N GLU A 75 10.30 0.37 18.65
CA GLU A 75 11.19 0.28 17.48
C GLU A 75 10.67 -0.70 16.41
N SER A 76 10.06 -1.82 16.83
CA SER A 76 9.44 -2.80 15.92
C SER A 76 8.25 -2.24 15.13
N THR A 77 7.60 -1.19 15.62
CA THR A 77 6.52 -0.49 14.92
C THR A 77 7.02 0.20 13.65
N TYR A 78 8.31 0.53 13.60
CA TYR A 78 8.99 1.14 12.45
C TYR A 78 9.66 0.10 11.56
N PHE A 79 9.23 -1.17 11.60
CA PHE A 79 9.72 -2.18 10.66
C PHE A 79 9.54 -1.67 9.22
N PRO A 80 10.53 -1.79 8.31
CA PRO A 80 10.46 -1.09 7.03
C PRO A 80 9.39 -1.53 6.04
N ASP A 81 8.84 -2.76 6.13
CA ASP A 81 7.82 -3.30 5.20
C ASP A 81 8.08 -3.08 3.69
N ASN A 82 9.34 -2.95 3.28
CA ASN A 82 9.74 -2.62 1.89
C ASN A 82 9.98 -3.84 0.98
N VAL A 83 9.69 -5.05 1.47
CA VAL A 83 9.93 -6.28 0.71
C VAL A 83 8.69 -6.67 -0.09
N PRO A 84 8.84 -7.29 -1.26
CA PRO A 84 7.72 -7.85 -2.00
C PRO A 84 7.00 -8.92 -1.17
N VAL A 85 5.69 -9.02 -1.35
CA VAL A 85 4.85 -10.05 -0.73
C VAL A 85 4.26 -10.96 -1.79
N GLU A 86 4.17 -12.25 -1.46
CA GLU A 86 3.48 -13.24 -2.29
C GLU A 86 1.97 -13.13 -2.10
N VAL A 87 1.21 -13.23 -3.19
CA VAL A 87 -0.25 -13.20 -3.18
C VAL A 87 -0.76 -14.50 -3.82
N SER A 88 -1.44 -15.32 -3.01
CA SER A 88 -1.92 -16.66 -3.36
C SER A 88 -3.42 -16.82 -3.18
#